data_AF-A0A6G1DUW3-F1
#
_entry.id   AF-A0A6G1DUW3-F1
#
_cell.length_a   1.000
_cell.length_b   1.000
_cell.length_c   1.000
_cell.angle_alpha   90.00
_cell.angle_beta   90.00
_cell.angle_gamma   90.00
#
_symmetry.space_group_name_H-M   'P 1'
#
loop_
_entity.id
_entity.type
_entity.pdbx_description
1 polymer ?
#
loop_
_entity_poly.entity_id
_entity_poly.type
_entity_poly.pdbx_seq_one_letter_code
_entity_poly.pdbx_strand_id
1 'polypeptide(L)'
;SRATGVVVDFSQPSTVYDNVKQAAAFGLSSVVYVPKIELATVTEMSAFCEKASMGCLVAPTLSIGSVLLQQAAIQASFHYNNVEIVESRPNPSDLPSQDAIQIANNISDLGQIYNREDMDSDNPARGQILGEDGVLVHSMVLPGLASSTSINFSGPGEIYTLRHDVTNVQCLMPGLILAIRKVVRLKNLIYGLEKFL
;
A
#
# COMPACT_ATOMS: atom_id res chain seq x y z
N SER A 1 10.10 -26.11 20.00
CA SER A 1 11.08 -25.60 19.00
C SER A 1 11.79 -24.39 19.60
N ARG A 2 13.02 -24.07 19.17
CA ARG A 2 13.63 -22.76 19.50
C ARG A 2 12.78 -21.67 18.84
N ALA A 3 12.48 -20.60 19.58
CA ALA A 3 11.86 -19.42 19.00
C ALA A 3 12.84 -18.80 17.98
N THR A 4 12.40 -18.62 16.74
CA THR A 4 13.18 -17.91 15.71
C THR A 4 13.04 -16.42 15.97
N GLY A 5 14.16 -15.71 16.10
CA GLY A 5 14.16 -14.26 16.23
C GLY A 5 13.78 -13.59 14.91
N VAL A 6 13.05 -12.48 14.99
CA VAL A 6 12.68 -11.64 13.85
C VAL A 6 13.17 -10.23 14.13
N VAL A 7 13.86 -9.64 13.16
CA VAL A 7 14.26 -8.23 13.19
C VAL A 7 13.16 -7.41 12.51
N VAL A 8 12.69 -6.38 13.19
CA VAL A 8 11.73 -5.41 12.63
C VAL A 8 12.48 -4.11 12.38
N ASP A 9 12.54 -3.69 11.12
CA ASP A 9 13.29 -2.52 10.69
C ASP A 9 12.34 -1.38 10.31
N PHE A 10 12.47 -0.26 11.03
CA PHE A 10 11.78 1.01 10.81
C PHE A 10 12.78 2.16 10.57
N SER A 11 13.99 1.84 10.10
CA SER A 11 15.08 2.80 9.87
C SER A 11 14.88 3.57 8.55
N GLN A 12 15.98 3.93 7.88
CA GLN A 12 15.94 4.74 6.67
C GLN A 12 16.21 3.89 5.42
N PRO A 13 15.75 4.32 4.22
CA PRO A 13 15.98 3.59 2.97
C PRO A 13 17.45 3.28 2.70
N SER A 14 18.38 4.15 3.14
CA SER A 14 19.82 3.99 2.93
C SER A 14 20.45 2.87 3.75
N THR A 15 19.88 2.51 4.90
CA THR A 15 20.45 1.53 5.84
C THR A 15 19.80 0.15 5.76
N VAL A 16 18.60 0.07 5.17
CA VAL A 16 17.75 -1.12 5.20
C VAL A 16 18.42 -2.35 4.59
N TYR A 17 19.18 -2.18 3.52
CA TYR A 17 19.85 -3.28 2.83
C TYR A 17 20.92 -3.92 3.72
N ASP A 18 21.75 -3.09 4.36
CA ASP A 18 22.82 -3.56 5.25
C ASP A 18 22.25 -4.18 6.53
N ASN A 19 21.17 -3.63 7.09
CA ASN A 19 20.47 -4.20 8.23
C ASN A 19 19.93 -5.61 7.92
N VAL A 20 19.32 -5.80 6.74
CA VAL A 20 18.82 -7.11 6.31
C VAL A 20 19.95 -8.09 6.06
N LYS A 21 21.08 -7.66 5.49
CA LYS A 21 22.28 -8.49 5.36
C LYS A 21 22.81 -8.96 6.71
N GLN A 22 22.91 -8.07 7.68
CA GLN A 22 23.37 -8.40 9.02
C GLN A 22 22.40 -9.38 9.70
N ALA A 23 21.09 -9.13 9.66
CA ALA A 23 20.09 -10.04 10.20
C ALA A 23 20.20 -11.45 9.58
N ALA A 24 20.35 -11.52 8.26
CA ALA A 24 20.55 -12.77 7.54
C ALA A 24 21.83 -13.51 7.96
N ALA A 25 22.93 -12.79 8.21
CA ALA A 25 24.18 -13.40 8.69
C ALA A 25 24.04 -14.09 10.06
N PHE A 26 23.09 -13.63 10.90
CA PHE A 26 22.74 -14.27 12.18
C PHE A 26 21.59 -15.28 12.06
N GLY A 27 21.10 -15.57 10.85
CA GLY A 27 19.99 -16.49 10.62
C GLY A 27 18.63 -15.96 11.10
N LEU A 28 18.45 -14.64 11.17
CA LEU A 28 17.21 -13.98 11.58
C LEU A 28 16.40 -13.54 10.36
N SER A 29 15.08 -13.73 10.43
CA SER A 29 14.16 -13.19 9.42
C SER A 29 13.91 -11.70 9.66
N SER A 30 13.57 -10.97 8.60
CA SER A 30 13.38 -9.51 8.68
C SER A 30 11.99 -9.07 8.24
N VAL A 31 11.36 -8.18 8.99
CA VAL A 31 10.19 -7.39 8.56
C VAL A 31 10.63 -5.95 8.41
N VAL A 32 10.50 -5.42 7.20
CA VAL A 32 10.93 -4.09 6.82
C VAL A 32 9.71 -3.25 6.52
N TYR A 33 9.53 -2.16 7.27
CA TYR A 33 8.57 -1.10 6.97
C TYR A 33 9.34 0.20 6.89
N VAL A 34 9.77 0.53 5.68
CA VAL A 34 10.51 1.74 5.37
C VAL A 34 9.79 2.43 4.22
N PRO A 35 9.08 3.55 4.48
CA PRO A 35 8.42 4.30 3.43
C PRO A 35 9.41 4.76 2.35
N LYS A 36 8.95 4.82 1.10
CA LYS A 36 9.74 5.30 -0.06
C LYS A 36 11.02 4.50 -0.34
N ILE A 37 11.05 3.20 -0.02
CA ILE A 37 12.12 2.32 -0.48
C ILE A 37 12.06 2.15 -2.00
N GLU A 38 13.20 2.30 -2.68
CA GLU A 38 13.27 2.13 -4.13
C GLU A 38 13.11 0.66 -4.54
N LEU A 39 12.40 0.41 -5.64
CA LEU A 39 12.18 -0.93 -6.19
C LEU A 39 13.50 -1.62 -6.59
N ALA A 40 14.51 -0.86 -7.00
CA ALA A 40 15.85 -1.38 -7.28
C ALA A 40 16.46 -2.03 -6.03
N THR A 41 16.42 -1.34 -4.89
CA THR A 41 16.87 -1.86 -3.59
C THR A 41 16.09 -3.10 -3.19
N VAL A 42 14.77 -3.11 -3.37
CA VAL A 42 13.94 -4.30 -3.09
C VAL A 42 14.35 -5.49 -3.96
N THR A 43 14.68 -5.25 -5.23
CA THR A 43 15.12 -6.29 -6.17
C THR A 43 16.46 -6.88 -5.75
N GLU A 44 17.42 -6.04 -5.37
CA GLU A 44 18.72 -6.47 -4.85
C GLU A 44 18.59 -7.25 -3.54
N MET A 45 17.72 -6.79 -2.63
CA MET A 45 17.37 -7.48 -1.39
C MET A 45 16.75 -8.85 -1.68
N SER A 46 15.87 -8.94 -2.68
CA SER A 46 15.21 -10.19 -3.06
C SER A 46 16.22 -11.24 -3.51
N ALA A 47 17.11 -10.85 -4.44
CA ALA A 47 18.18 -11.73 -4.92
C ALA A 47 19.13 -12.17 -3.80
N PHE A 48 19.41 -11.29 -2.84
CA PHE A 48 20.20 -11.64 -1.66
C PHE A 48 19.48 -12.65 -0.75
N CYS A 49 18.21 -12.39 -0.42
CA CYS A 49 17.41 -13.25 0.47
C CYS A 49 17.24 -14.65 -0.11
N GLU A 50 17.03 -14.77 -1.42
CA GLU A 50 16.93 -16.05 -2.12
C GLU A 50 18.23 -16.86 -2.02
N LYS A 51 19.38 -16.23 -2.30
CA LYS A 51 20.71 -16.87 -2.16
C LYS A 51 21.00 -17.30 -0.73
N ALA A 52 20.61 -16.49 0.25
CA ALA A 52 20.80 -16.78 1.66
C ALA A 52 19.75 -17.77 2.22
N SER A 53 18.72 -18.13 1.44
CA SER A 53 17.54 -18.87 1.92
C SER A 53 16.89 -18.23 3.16
N MET A 54 16.84 -16.90 3.20
CA MET A 54 16.37 -16.11 4.33
C MET A 54 15.02 -15.47 4.05
N GLY A 55 14.11 -15.60 5.02
CA GLY A 55 12.80 -14.95 4.98
C GLY A 55 12.88 -13.45 5.24
N CYS A 56 12.35 -12.65 4.31
CA CYS A 56 12.23 -11.20 4.46
C CYS A 56 10.85 -10.75 3.97
N LEU A 57 10.21 -9.84 4.70
CA LEU A 57 9.02 -9.14 4.23
C LEU A 57 9.36 -7.65 4.11
N VAL A 58 9.16 -7.08 2.93
CA VAL A 58 9.12 -5.63 2.75
C VAL A 58 7.66 -5.24 2.59
N ALA A 59 7.11 -4.51 3.56
CA ALA A 59 5.72 -4.09 3.57
C ALA A 59 5.63 -2.57 3.39
N PRO A 60 5.15 -2.06 2.23
CA PRO A 60 4.93 -0.63 2.02
C PRO A 60 3.88 -0.05 2.99
N THR A 61 2.93 -0.89 3.42
CA THR A 61 1.96 -0.60 4.45
C THR A 61 1.80 -1.78 5.41
N LEU A 62 1.63 -1.48 6.69
CA LEU A 62 1.27 -2.45 7.73
C LEU A 62 -0.21 -2.37 8.12
N SER A 63 -0.99 -1.51 7.45
CA SER A 63 -2.43 -1.39 7.71
C SER A 63 -3.19 -2.50 6.99
N ILE A 64 -3.72 -3.46 7.75
CA ILE A 64 -4.59 -4.51 7.18
C ILE A 64 -5.82 -3.89 6.49
N GLY A 65 -6.42 -2.86 7.09
CA GLY A 65 -7.60 -2.20 6.53
C GLY A 65 -7.32 -1.53 5.18
N SER A 66 -6.16 -0.86 5.05
CA SER A 66 -5.74 -0.28 3.76
C SER A 66 -5.50 -1.35 2.70
N VAL A 67 -4.88 -2.47 3.07
CA VAL A 67 -4.63 -3.58 2.13
C VAL A 67 -5.92 -4.24 1.67
N LEU A 68 -6.86 -4.51 2.59
CA LEU A 68 -8.16 -5.09 2.24
C LEU A 68 -8.98 -4.13 1.37
N LEU A 69 -8.94 -2.82 1.65
CA LEU A 69 -9.56 -1.80 0.81
C LEU A 69 -8.99 -1.83 -0.62
N GLN A 70 -7.66 -1.94 -0.76
CA GLN A 70 -7.01 -2.07 -2.08
C GLN A 70 -7.43 -3.35 -2.81
N GLN A 71 -7.40 -4.50 -2.15
CA GLN A 71 -7.80 -5.78 -2.75
C GLN A 71 -9.27 -5.75 -3.20
N ALA A 72 -10.16 -5.21 -2.37
CA ALA A 72 -11.57 -5.07 -2.71
C ALA A 72 -11.79 -4.06 -3.86
N ALA A 73 -11.00 -2.99 -3.91
CA ALA A 73 -11.07 -2.01 -4.99
C ALA A 73 -10.64 -2.61 -6.33
N ILE A 74 -9.54 -3.38 -6.37
CA ILE A 74 -9.10 -4.11 -7.56
C ILE A 74 -10.20 -5.07 -8.04
N GLN A 75 -10.87 -5.78 -7.13
CA GLN A 75 -11.96 -6.67 -7.54
C GLN A 75 -13.17 -5.89 -8.07
N ALA A 76 -13.55 -4.80 -7.41
CA ALA A 76 -14.66 -3.96 -7.85
C ALA A 76 -14.39 -3.29 -9.20
N SER A 77 -13.13 -2.94 -9.48
CA SER A 77 -12.76 -2.19 -10.68
C SER A 77 -13.08 -2.94 -11.99
N PHE A 78 -13.15 -4.28 -11.95
CA PHE A 78 -13.60 -5.10 -13.08
C PHE A 78 -15.12 -5.02 -13.36
N HIS A 79 -15.90 -4.47 -12.45
CA HIS A 79 -17.37 -4.45 -12.51
C HIS A 79 -17.96 -3.04 -12.68
N TYR A 80 -17.16 -1.99 -12.47
CA TYR A 80 -17.62 -0.60 -12.50
C TYR A 80 -16.84 0.22 -13.53
N ASN A 81 -17.54 1.09 -14.25
CA ASN A 81 -16.95 1.95 -15.27
C ASN A 81 -16.57 3.35 -14.74
N ASN A 82 -16.99 3.69 -13.52
CA ASN A 82 -16.75 4.99 -12.91
C ASN A 82 -16.10 4.80 -11.54
N VAL A 83 -15.06 5.59 -11.26
CA VAL A 83 -14.34 5.54 -10.00
C VAL A 83 -13.73 6.89 -9.66
N GLU A 84 -13.88 7.29 -8.40
CA GLU A 84 -13.15 8.43 -7.83
C GLU A 84 -12.59 8.05 -6.46
N ILE A 85 -11.38 8.53 -6.16
CA ILE A 85 -10.71 8.38 -4.87
C ILE A 85 -10.76 9.71 -4.14
N VAL A 86 -11.23 9.69 -2.90
CA VAL A 86 -11.21 10.86 -2.01
C VAL A 86 -10.35 10.52 -0.80
N GLU A 87 -9.38 11.36 -0.51
CA GLU A 87 -8.56 11.25 0.69
C GLU A 87 -8.66 12.49 1.59
N SER A 88 -8.46 12.28 2.89
CA SER A 88 -8.34 13.35 3.86
C SER A 88 -7.13 13.18 4.76
N ARG A 89 -6.47 14.30 5.08
CA ARG A 89 -5.32 14.35 5.99
C ARG A 89 -5.51 15.44 7.06
N PRO A 90 -5.08 15.19 8.31
CA PRO A 90 -5.11 16.19 9.38
C PRO A 90 -4.05 17.29 9.21
N ASN A 91 -2.94 16.97 8.54
CA ASN A 91 -1.77 17.84 8.42
C ASN A 91 -1.38 18.03 6.95
N PRO A 92 -0.77 19.17 6.59
CA PRO A 92 -0.19 19.37 5.27
C PRO A 92 0.85 18.29 4.95
N SER A 93 0.80 17.75 3.74
CA SER A 93 1.71 16.76 3.19
C SER A 93 1.70 16.82 1.67
N ASP A 94 2.58 16.07 1.01
CA ASP A 94 2.54 15.91 -0.45
C ASP A 94 1.21 15.25 -0.84
N LEU A 95 0.50 15.87 -1.79
CA LEU A 95 -0.78 15.40 -2.30
C LEU A 95 -0.71 15.16 -3.81
N PRO A 96 -1.40 14.15 -4.34
CA PRO A 96 -2.05 13.07 -3.61
C PRO A 96 -1.05 12.24 -2.80
N SER A 97 -1.50 11.60 -1.73
CA SER A 97 -0.66 10.73 -0.91
C SER A 97 -0.16 9.53 -1.71
N GLN A 98 0.97 8.97 -1.29
CA GLN A 98 1.52 7.76 -1.89
C GLN A 98 0.53 6.59 -1.86
N ASP A 99 -0.30 6.49 -0.82
CA ASP A 99 -1.36 5.48 -0.74
C ASP A 99 -2.41 5.69 -1.85
N ALA A 100 -2.87 6.92 -2.07
CA ALA A 100 -3.85 7.24 -3.11
C ALA A 100 -3.27 7.00 -4.52
N ILE A 101 -2.01 7.38 -4.75
CA ILE A 101 -1.29 7.09 -6.00
C ILE A 101 -1.18 5.58 -6.23
N GLN A 102 -0.78 4.82 -5.21
CA GLN A 102 -0.65 3.37 -5.31
C GLN A 102 -2.01 2.71 -5.61
N ILE A 103 -3.09 3.14 -4.94
CA ILE A 103 -4.44 2.66 -5.20
C ILE A 103 -4.84 2.93 -6.65
N ALA A 104 -4.67 4.17 -7.13
CA ALA A 104 -5.01 4.55 -8.50
C ALA A 104 -4.24 3.71 -9.53
N ASN A 105 -2.94 3.52 -9.32
CA ASN A 105 -2.11 2.68 -10.19
C ASN A 105 -2.53 1.20 -10.14
N ASN A 106 -2.90 0.68 -8.97
CA ASN A 106 -3.31 -0.72 -8.82
C ASN A 106 -4.62 -1.06 -9.53
N ILE A 107 -5.51 -0.08 -9.73
CA ILE A 107 -6.79 -0.25 -10.45
C ILE A 107 -6.73 0.22 -11.92
N SER A 108 -5.60 0.77 -12.34
CA SER A 108 -5.29 1.14 -13.72
C SER A 108 -4.54 0.01 -14.44
N ASP A 109 -4.42 0.11 -15.75
CA ASP A 109 -3.82 -0.87 -16.67
C ASP A 109 -4.52 -2.23 -16.67
N LEU A 110 -5.79 -2.28 -16.25
CA LEU A 110 -6.61 -3.49 -16.19
C LEU A 110 -7.49 -3.67 -17.43
N GLY A 111 -7.27 -2.86 -18.48
CA GLY A 111 -8.05 -2.88 -19.72
C GLY A 111 -9.37 -2.12 -19.64
N GLN A 112 -9.51 -1.25 -18.64
CA GLN A 112 -10.73 -0.48 -18.36
C GLN A 112 -10.37 1.00 -18.26
N ILE A 113 -11.04 1.85 -19.03
CA ILE A 113 -10.93 3.31 -18.90
C ILE A 113 -12.13 3.79 -18.10
N TYR A 114 -11.88 4.53 -17.02
CA TYR A 114 -12.92 5.04 -16.13
C TYR A 114 -13.44 6.40 -16.56
N ASN A 115 -14.64 6.75 -16.07
CA ASN A 115 -15.20 8.10 -16.13
C ASN A 115 -15.34 8.66 -17.57
N ARG A 116 -15.55 7.80 -18.58
CA ARG A 116 -15.59 8.20 -20.01
C ARG A 116 -16.65 9.23 -20.37
N GLU A 117 -17.75 9.26 -19.61
CA GLU A 117 -18.88 10.18 -19.85
C GLU A 117 -18.64 11.56 -19.22
N ASP A 118 -17.53 11.74 -18.51
CA ASP A 118 -17.18 12.97 -17.85
C ASP A 118 -16.58 13.99 -18.83
N MET A 119 -17.39 14.96 -19.23
CA MET A 119 -17.04 15.98 -20.23
C MET A 119 -16.19 17.14 -19.66
N ASP A 120 -16.04 17.24 -18.34
CA ASP A 120 -15.34 18.36 -17.67
C ASP A 120 -14.16 17.86 -16.81
N SER A 121 -13.51 16.78 -17.27
CA SER A 121 -12.39 16.13 -16.57
C SER A 121 -11.18 17.06 -16.36
N ASP A 122 -11.02 18.07 -17.21
CA ASP A 122 -9.89 19.03 -17.17
C ASP A 122 -10.09 20.16 -16.15
N ASN A 123 -11.28 20.27 -15.55
CA ASN A 123 -11.56 21.30 -14.57
C ASN A 123 -10.78 21.04 -13.27
N PRO A 124 -9.95 21.99 -12.78
CA PRO A 124 -9.15 21.78 -11.56
C PRO A 124 -9.96 21.43 -10.31
N ALA A 125 -11.26 21.79 -10.26
CA ALA A 125 -12.14 21.42 -9.17
C ALA A 125 -12.44 19.91 -9.11
N ARG A 126 -12.18 19.16 -10.20
CA ARG A 126 -12.35 17.70 -10.30
C ARG A 126 -11.17 16.91 -9.73
N GLY A 127 -10.17 17.57 -9.16
CA GLY A 127 -9.02 16.89 -8.58
C GLY A 127 -7.98 16.52 -9.64
N GLN A 128 -7.13 15.56 -9.31
CA GLN A 128 -6.02 15.15 -10.18
C GLN A 128 -6.30 13.78 -10.80
N ILE A 129 -6.12 13.67 -12.11
CA ILE A 129 -6.14 12.38 -12.80
C ILE A 129 -4.84 11.65 -12.51
N LEU A 130 -4.95 10.41 -12.02
CA LEU A 130 -3.85 9.48 -11.81
C LEU A 130 -4.08 8.21 -12.63
N GLY A 131 -2.98 7.57 -13.04
CA GLY A 131 -3.01 6.45 -13.97
C GLY A 131 -3.34 6.88 -15.41
N GLU A 132 -3.16 5.96 -16.36
CA GLU A 132 -3.49 6.20 -17.77
C GLU A 132 -5.00 6.03 -18.06
N ASP A 133 -5.73 5.41 -17.13
CA ASP A 133 -7.13 5.01 -17.29
C ASP A 133 -8.16 6.02 -16.73
N GLY A 134 -7.74 7.21 -16.29
CA GLY A 134 -8.67 8.29 -15.92
C GLY A 134 -9.21 8.26 -14.49
N VAL A 135 -8.48 7.66 -13.53
CA VAL A 135 -8.88 7.63 -12.11
C VAL A 135 -8.69 9.03 -11.50
N LEU A 136 -9.77 9.64 -11.02
CA LEU A 136 -9.71 10.95 -10.36
C LEU A 136 -9.42 10.82 -8.87
N VAL A 137 -8.55 11.69 -8.36
CA VAL A 137 -8.18 11.76 -6.96
C VAL A 137 -8.39 13.16 -6.39
N HIS A 138 -9.15 13.22 -5.30
CA HIS A 138 -9.44 14.44 -4.56
C HIS A 138 -8.78 14.37 -3.19
N SER A 139 -8.08 15.43 -2.81
CA SER A 139 -7.37 15.51 -1.54
C SER A 139 -7.89 16.66 -0.69
N MET A 140 -8.17 16.36 0.57
CA MET A 140 -8.58 17.35 1.57
C MET A 140 -7.56 17.42 2.70
N VAL A 141 -7.20 18.63 3.13
CA VAL A 141 -6.38 18.85 4.32
C VAL A 141 -7.14 19.76 5.28
N LEU A 142 -7.62 19.18 6.37
CA LEU A 142 -8.31 19.93 7.42
C LEU A 142 -7.85 19.42 8.79
N PRO A 143 -7.36 20.31 9.67
CA PRO A 143 -7.08 19.96 11.05
C PRO A 143 -8.30 19.32 11.73
N GLY A 144 -8.10 18.19 12.39
CA GLY A 144 -9.15 17.43 13.06
C GLY A 144 -9.76 16.27 12.25
N LEU A 145 -9.47 16.18 10.94
CA LEU A 145 -9.86 15.00 10.16
C LEU A 145 -8.99 13.78 10.49
N ALA A 146 -9.60 12.61 10.39
CA ALA A 146 -8.83 11.36 10.33
C ALA A 146 -8.05 11.28 9.00
N SER A 147 -6.99 10.49 9.01
CA SER A 147 -6.33 10.07 7.77
C SER A 147 -7.21 9.03 7.10
N SER A 148 -8.02 9.46 6.13
CA SER A 148 -9.06 8.63 5.53
C SER A 148 -8.86 8.49 4.04
N THR A 149 -9.20 7.32 3.53
CA THR A 149 -9.23 7.06 2.10
C THR A 149 -10.55 6.39 1.77
N SER A 150 -11.24 6.91 0.77
CA SER A 150 -12.47 6.35 0.24
C SER A 150 -12.38 6.19 -1.27
N ILE A 151 -12.83 5.06 -1.76
CA ILE A 151 -12.93 4.75 -3.19
C ILE A 151 -14.40 4.57 -3.49
N ASN A 152 -14.91 5.40 -4.39
CA ASN A 152 -16.32 5.40 -4.77
C ASN A 152 -16.43 4.90 -6.19
N PHE A 153 -17.05 3.73 -6.34
CA PHE A 153 -17.45 3.19 -7.63
C PHE A 153 -18.93 3.48 -7.86
N SER A 154 -19.32 3.70 -9.12
CA SER A 154 -20.73 3.90 -9.46
C SER A 154 -21.14 3.16 -10.74
N GLY A 155 -22.38 2.72 -10.75
CA GLY A 155 -23.03 2.05 -11.87
C GLY A 155 -24.52 2.42 -11.94
N PRO A 156 -25.25 1.97 -12.97
CA PRO A 156 -26.66 2.28 -13.11
C PRO A 156 -27.49 1.84 -11.89
N GLY A 157 -27.93 2.82 -11.09
CA GLY A 157 -28.79 2.58 -9.93
C GLY A 157 -28.06 2.18 -8.63
N GLU A 158 -26.73 2.20 -8.61
CA GLU A 158 -25.96 1.85 -7.41
C GLU A 158 -24.67 2.65 -7.25
N ILE A 159 -24.23 2.74 -6.00
CA ILE A 159 -22.95 3.32 -5.59
C ILE A 159 -22.31 2.33 -4.63
N TYR A 160 -21.06 1.99 -4.88
CA TYR A 160 -20.27 1.14 -4.01
C TYR A 160 -19.09 1.91 -3.45
N THR A 161 -19.10 2.11 -2.12
CA THR A 161 -18.05 2.87 -1.42
C THR A 161 -17.24 1.96 -0.52
N LEU A 162 -15.94 1.94 -0.74
CA LEU A 162 -14.94 1.39 0.17
C LEU A 162 -14.32 2.54 0.97
N ARG A 163 -14.25 2.42 2.30
CA ARG A 163 -13.70 3.46 3.15
C ARG A 163 -12.84 2.88 4.27
N HIS A 164 -11.69 3.50 4.48
CA HIS A 164 -10.77 3.20 5.57
C HIS A 164 -10.37 4.49 6.28
N ASP A 165 -10.59 4.56 7.59
CA ASP A 165 -10.27 5.71 8.43
C ASP A 165 -9.18 5.32 9.45
N VAL A 166 -8.05 6.05 9.43
CA VAL A 166 -6.96 5.89 10.41
C VAL A 166 -7.13 6.92 11.52
N THR A 167 -7.52 6.43 12.70
CA THR A 167 -7.69 7.24 13.91
C THR A 167 -6.43 7.30 14.78
N ASN A 168 -5.57 6.29 14.71
CA ASN A 168 -4.32 6.18 15.46
C ASN A 168 -3.35 5.18 14.80
N VAL A 169 -2.04 5.35 15.02
CA VAL A 169 -0.95 4.45 14.56
C VAL A 169 -1.12 3.00 15.04
N GLN A 170 -1.88 2.77 16.12
CA GLN A 170 -2.19 1.43 16.61
C GLN A 170 -2.85 0.52 15.56
N CYS A 171 -3.48 1.09 14.52
CA CYS A 171 -4.04 0.32 13.40
C CYS A 171 -3.00 -0.50 12.61
N LEU A 172 -1.70 -0.19 12.73
CA LEU A 172 -0.61 -0.92 12.08
C LEU A 172 -0.17 -2.16 12.86
N MET A 173 -0.47 -2.23 14.16
CA MET A 173 0.00 -3.31 15.03
C MET A 173 -0.50 -4.71 14.61
N PRO A 174 -1.78 -4.89 14.22
CA PRO A 174 -2.25 -6.18 13.73
C PRO A 174 -1.47 -6.68 12.50
N GLY A 175 -1.18 -5.79 11.54
CA GLY A 175 -0.41 -6.14 10.34
C GLY A 175 1.05 -6.44 10.65
N LEU A 176 1.66 -5.69 11.57
CA LEU A 176 3.01 -5.98 12.07
C LEU A 176 3.10 -7.37 12.73
N ILE A 177 2.15 -7.70 13.60
CA ILE A 177 2.11 -9.00 14.27
C ILE A 177 1.88 -10.12 13.25
N LEU A 178 1.02 -9.91 12.26
CA LEU A 178 0.81 -10.85 11.15
C LEU A 178 2.12 -11.06 10.37
N ALA A 179 2.80 -9.99 9.98
CA ALA A 179 4.08 -10.02 9.29
C ALA A 179 5.14 -10.84 10.04
N ILE A 180 5.33 -10.56 11.33
CA ILE A 180 6.27 -11.29 12.20
C ILE A 180 5.93 -12.79 12.26
N ARG A 181 4.64 -13.14 12.34
CA ARG A 181 4.20 -14.55 12.40
C ARG A 181 4.39 -15.29 11.07
N LYS A 182 4.31 -14.59 9.94
CA LYS A 182 4.39 -15.19 8.60
C LYS A 182 5.83 -15.28 8.10
N VAL A 183 6.65 -14.27 8.38
CA VAL A 183 8.02 -14.16 7.83
C VAL A 183 8.92 -15.33 8.22
N VAL A 184 8.73 -15.90 9.41
CA VAL A 184 9.52 -17.05 9.92
C VAL A 184 9.35 -18.32 9.09
N ARG A 185 8.35 -18.38 8.20
CA ARG A 185 8.10 -19.52 7.29
C ARG A 185 8.67 -19.29 5.89
N LEU A 186 9.18 -18.10 5.61
CA LEU A 186 9.70 -17.73 4.30
C LEU A 186 11.16 -18.13 4.18
N LYS A 187 11.60 -18.35 2.93
CA LYS A 187 12.99 -18.59 2.56
C LYS A 187 13.50 -17.61 1.50
N ASN A 188 12.69 -16.59 1.21
CA ASN A 188 12.90 -15.57 0.21
C ASN A 188 12.27 -14.27 0.67
N LEU A 189 12.48 -13.21 -0.10
CA LEU A 189 11.82 -11.93 0.12
C LEU A 189 10.41 -11.98 -0.49
N ILE A 190 9.44 -11.45 0.26
CA ILE A 190 8.11 -11.11 -0.24
C ILE A 190 7.91 -9.60 -0.10
N TYR A 191 7.42 -8.98 -1.18
CA TYR A 191 7.04 -7.58 -1.19
C TYR A 191 5.52 -7.47 -1.07
N GLY A 192 5.06 -6.67 -0.12
CA GLY A 192 3.65 -6.42 0.13
C GLY A 192 3.02 -7.34 1.18
N LEU A 193 2.19 -6.76 2.06
CA LEU A 193 1.46 -7.49 3.10
C LEU A 193 0.25 -8.25 2.52
N GLU A 194 -0.26 -7.82 1.36
CA GLU A 194 -1.38 -8.42 0.63
C GLU A 194 -1.15 -9.87 0.23
N LYS A 195 0.12 -10.31 0.17
CA LYS A 195 0.48 -11.70 -0.13
C LYS A 195 0.22 -12.66 1.03
N PHE A 196 -0.10 -12.15 2.22
CA PHE A 196 -0.38 -12.94 3.42
C PHE A 196 -1.81 -12.86 3.93
N LEU A 197 -2.61 -11.98 3.32
CA LEU A 197 -4.03 -11.81 3.61
C LEU A 197 -4.87 -12.71 2.71
#